data_AF-A0A7R8WSB2-F1
#
_entry.id   AF-A0A7R8WSB2-F1
#
_cell.length_a   1.000
_cell.length_b   1.000
_cell.length_c   1.000
_cell.angle_alpha   90.00
_cell.angle_beta   90.00
_cell.angle_gamma   90.00
#
_symmetry.space_group_name_H-M   'P 1'
#
loop_
_entity.id
_entity.type
_entity.pdbx_description
1 polymer ?
#
loop_
_entity_poly.entity_id
_entity_poly.type
_entity_poly.pdbx_seq_one_letter_code
_entity_poly.pdbx_strand_id
1 'polypeptide(L)'
;DKTPWYSGPTLIGHLETVEVGEDIRQSGPLRFPVQWVNRPNLDFRGFSGQIASGTVKPGDPIRVLPSGKTSTIKSIVTMDGDLDQATAGASVTLTFEDEIDCSRGDVICAADDPAEAADSFEATLVWMDEHEMLPGRNYLMKIGTQTVNASVQHPKYRVDVNSLEHLAAKTLQLNDIGICSLNTDKRVVFEAYSEVARGGHELGGFILVDKLTNATVAAGMLNFALRRSANVHWQATDIDRNAHANLKNQKPMVLWFTGLSGSGKSTIANEVEKRLHLMNRHTFLLDGDNVRHGLNKDLGFTDADRVENIRRIGEVTKLMVDAGLIVLTAFISPFRAERRMVREMLPEGEFIEIYVDTPLNVAEERDVKGLYKKARSGQLKNFTGIDSPYEAPNNPEIRVDTTHQTPKEAANKIIDWL
;
A
#
# COMPACT_ATOMS: atom_id res chain seq x y z
N ASP A 1 -10.24 -31.05 49.10
CA ASP A 1 -11.28 -31.04 50.16
C ASP A 1 -12.56 -30.30 49.81
N LYS A 2 -12.53 -29.07 49.27
CA LYS A 2 -13.77 -28.31 48.96
C LYS A 2 -14.47 -28.67 47.63
N THR A 3 -13.80 -29.39 46.73
CA THR A 3 -14.32 -29.78 45.40
C THR A 3 -13.98 -31.24 45.07
N PRO A 4 -14.43 -32.23 45.86
CA PRO A 4 -14.05 -33.64 45.70
C PRO A 4 -14.54 -34.30 44.41
N TRP A 5 -15.48 -33.66 43.71
CA TRP A 5 -16.02 -34.11 42.43
C TRP A 5 -15.14 -33.72 41.22
N TYR A 6 -14.20 -32.79 41.39
CA TYR A 6 -13.31 -32.34 40.31
C TYR A 6 -12.04 -33.19 40.27
N SER A 7 -11.86 -33.94 39.19
CA SER A 7 -10.71 -34.83 38.95
C SER A 7 -9.72 -34.31 37.89
N GLY A 8 -9.94 -33.09 37.37
CA GLY A 8 -9.06 -32.47 36.39
C GLY A 8 -7.77 -31.89 37.00
N PRO A 9 -6.80 -31.45 36.15
CA PRO A 9 -5.57 -30.85 36.64
C PRO A 9 -5.85 -29.52 37.35
N THR A 10 -4.96 -29.12 38.26
CA THR A 10 -4.99 -27.75 38.80
C THR A 10 -4.65 -26.76 37.67
N LEU A 11 -5.02 -25.49 37.83
CA LEU A 11 -4.64 -24.47 36.84
C LEU A 11 -3.12 -24.44 36.59
N ILE A 12 -2.33 -24.52 37.67
CA ILE A 12 -0.86 -24.60 37.56
C ILE A 12 -0.44 -25.88 36.83
N GLY A 13 -0.99 -27.03 37.20
CA GLY A 13 -0.67 -28.30 36.54
C GLY A 13 -1.01 -28.28 35.05
N HIS A 14 -2.10 -27.62 34.65
CA HIS A 14 -2.43 -27.45 33.23
C HIS A 14 -1.45 -26.51 32.51
N LEU A 15 -1.09 -25.37 33.12
CA LEU A 15 -0.12 -24.44 32.53
C LEU A 15 1.29 -25.05 32.39
N GLU A 16 1.64 -26.00 33.25
CA GLU A 16 2.92 -26.73 33.19
C GLU A 16 2.95 -27.83 32.12
N THR A 17 1.79 -28.41 31.76
CA THR A 17 1.71 -29.57 30.86
C THR A 17 1.05 -29.27 29.51
N VAL A 18 0.52 -28.07 29.30
CA VAL A 18 -0.12 -27.73 28.03
C VAL A 18 0.91 -27.78 26.91
N GLU A 19 0.59 -28.51 25.84
CA GLU A 19 1.44 -28.56 24.65
C GLU A 19 1.55 -27.15 24.07
N VAL A 20 2.79 -26.66 23.96
CA VAL A 20 3.08 -25.37 23.35
C VAL A 20 3.23 -25.60 21.85
N GLY A 21 2.70 -24.68 21.02
CA GLY A 21 2.66 -24.83 19.56
C GLY A 21 4.02 -24.93 18.83
N GLU A 22 5.14 -25.05 19.55
CA GLU A 22 6.47 -25.32 18.99
C GLU A 22 6.53 -26.68 18.30
N ASP A 23 5.97 -27.74 18.88
CA ASP A 23 5.99 -29.08 18.28
C ASP A 23 5.26 -29.10 16.93
N ILE A 24 4.13 -28.38 16.85
CA ILE A 24 3.36 -28.21 15.61
C ILE A 24 4.20 -27.49 14.55
N ARG A 25 4.88 -26.39 14.92
CA ARG A 25 5.72 -25.63 13.98
C ARG A 25 6.91 -26.43 13.50
N GLN A 26 7.54 -27.26 14.35
CA GLN A 26 8.68 -28.08 13.95
C GLN A 26 8.29 -29.22 12.99
N SER A 27 7.05 -29.72 13.09
CA SER A 27 6.55 -30.83 12.26
C SER A 27 6.27 -30.47 10.79
N GLY A 28 6.13 -29.19 10.47
CA GLY A 28 5.78 -28.75 9.12
C GLY A 28 6.98 -28.50 8.21
N PRO A 29 6.73 -28.00 6.98
CA PRO A 29 7.80 -27.73 6.03
C PRO A 29 8.63 -26.52 6.46
N LEU A 30 9.88 -26.47 5.99
CA LEU A 30 10.77 -25.35 6.26
C LEU A 30 10.19 -24.05 5.72
N ARG A 31 10.09 -23.04 6.60
CA ARG A 31 9.87 -21.63 6.25
C ARG A 31 10.86 -20.77 7.00
N PHE A 32 11.71 -20.07 6.28
CA PHE A 32 12.73 -19.21 6.85
C PHE A 32 12.68 -17.83 6.18
N PRO A 33 11.96 -16.86 6.77
CA PRO A 33 11.95 -15.49 6.28
C PRO A 33 13.31 -14.82 6.53
N VAL A 34 13.94 -14.33 5.46
CA VAL A 34 15.25 -13.71 5.53
C VAL A 34 15.11 -12.30 6.09
N GLN A 35 15.75 -12.07 7.23
CA GLN A 35 15.73 -10.79 7.94
C GLN A 35 16.93 -9.93 7.57
N TRP A 36 18.09 -10.55 7.29
CA TRP A 36 19.32 -9.86 6.98
C TRP A 36 20.23 -10.67 6.06
N VAL A 37 20.91 -9.99 5.13
CA VAL A 37 21.94 -10.59 4.29
C VAL A 37 23.29 -10.14 4.82
N ASN A 38 24.03 -11.08 5.40
CA ASN A 38 25.33 -10.83 6.01
C ASN A 38 26.46 -11.08 5.00
N ARG A 39 27.29 -10.06 4.78
CA ARG A 39 28.49 -10.13 3.93
C ARG A 39 29.65 -9.41 4.63
N PRO A 40 30.33 -10.05 5.59
CA PRO A 40 31.43 -9.45 6.33
C PRO A 40 32.71 -9.33 5.48
N ASN A 41 32.84 -10.18 4.44
CA ASN A 41 33.93 -10.17 3.48
C ASN A 41 33.46 -10.73 2.12
N LEU A 42 34.35 -10.86 1.14
CA LEU A 42 34.02 -11.31 -0.21
C LEU A 42 33.68 -12.81 -0.29
N ASP A 43 34.16 -13.62 0.65
CA ASP A 43 34.05 -15.08 0.61
C ASP A 43 32.88 -15.62 1.47
N PHE A 44 32.27 -14.77 2.30
CA PHE A 44 31.14 -15.14 3.14
C PHE A 44 29.87 -14.40 2.73
N ARG A 45 28.84 -15.17 2.38
CA ARG A 45 27.48 -14.70 2.16
C ARG A 45 26.52 -15.58 2.94
N GLY A 46 25.94 -15.00 4.00
CA GLY A 46 24.98 -15.68 4.86
C GLY A 46 23.62 -14.97 4.89
N PHE A 47 22.56 -15.73 5.09
CA PHE A 47 21.19 -15.25 5.16
C PHE A 47 20.64 -15.51 6.55
N SER A 48 20.52 -14.45 7.34
CA SER A 48 20.13 -14.51 8.74
C SER A 48 18.63 -14.29 8.91
N GLY A 49 18.04 -15.03 9.83
CA GLY A 49 16.60 -15.03 10.11
C GLY A 49 16.26 -15.99 11.24
N GLN A 50 14.97 -16.07 11.57
CA GLN A 50 14.45 -17.04 12.51
C GLN A 50 13.63 -18.08 11.73
N ILE A 51 13.80 -19.36 12.04
CA ILE A 51 13.00 -20.43 11.40
C ILE A 51 11.56 -20.30 11.89
N ALA A 52 10.62 -20.01 10.98
CA ALA A 52 9.20 -19.86 11.30
C ALA A 52 8.52 -21.21 11.48
N SER A 53 8.86 -22.19 10.64
CA SER A 53 8.41 -23.58 10.73
C SER A 53 9.43 -24.55 10.14
N GLY A 54 9.27 -25.81 10.50
CA GLY A 54 10.06 -26.92 10.04
C GLY A 54 11.46 -26.99 10.65
N THR A 55 12.32 -27.70 9.93
CA THR A 55 13.68 -28.01 10.29
C THR A 55 14.58 -27.83 9.06
N VAL A 56 15.85 -27.49 9.28
CA VAL A 56 16.86 -27.40 8.23
C VAL A 56 18.15 -28.07 8.67
N LYS A 57 18.84 -28.71 7.73
CA LYS A 57 20.16 -29.35 7.86
C LYS A 57 21.06 -28.97 6.68
N PRO A 58 22.38 -28.97 6.87
CA PRO A 58 23.32 -28.98 5.73
C PRO A 58 22.99 -30.13 4.76
N GLY A 59 22.97 -29.83 3.47
CA GLY A 59 22.58 -30.75 2.40
C GLY A 59 21.10 -30.68 1.99
N ASP A 60 20.23 -29.99 2.74
CA ASP A 60 18.82 -29.89 2.39
C ASP A 60 18.59 -29.06 1.11
N PRO A 61 17.76 -29.53 0.17
CA PRO A 61 17.38 -28.76 -1.01
C PRO A 61 16.37 -27.67 -0.64
N ILE A 62 16.62 -26.46 -1.09
CA ILE A 62 15.79 -25.28 -0.79
C ILE A 62 15.35 -24.53 -2.02
N ARG A 63 14.27 -23.76 -1.86
CA ARG A 63 13.78 -22.80 -2.85
C ARG A 63 13.61 -21.43 -2.20
N VAL A 64 14.14 -20.40 -2.85
CA VAL A 64 14.01 -19.00 -2.43
C VAL A 64 12.83 -18.35 -3.15
N LEU A 65 11.83 -17.93 -2.39
CA LEU A 65 10.65 -17.23 -2.91
C LEU A 65 10.76 -15.73 -2.63
N PRO A 66 10.23 -14.87 -3.53
CA PRO A 66 9.36 -15.20 -4.68
C PRO A 66 10.11 -15.58 -5.97
N SER A 67 11.45 -15.51 -6.01
CA SER A 67 12.23 -15.74 -7.24
C SER A 67 12.10 -17.14 -7.85
N GLY A 68 11.82 -18.15 -7.01
CA GLY A 68 11.74 -19.55 -7.41
C GLY A 68 13.10 -20.23 -7.62
N LYS A 69 14.22 -19.53 -7.40
CA LYS A 69 15.58 -20.09 -7.51
C LYS A 69 15.77 -21.20 -6.46
N THR A 70 16.45 -22.26 -6.86
CA THR A 70 16.76 -23.41 -5.99
C THR A 70 18.25 -23.49 -5.70
N SER A 71 18.60 -24.00 -4.53
CA SER A 71 19.98 -24.35 -4.16
C SER A 71 19.94 -25.41 -3.05
N THR A 72 21.05 -25.61 -2.37
CA THR A 72 21.22 -26.53 -1.23
C THR A 72 21.85 -25.78 -0.07
N ILE A 73 21.42 -26.08 1.15
CA ILE A 73 22.02 -25.52 2.37
C ILE A 73 23.43 -26.07 2.53
N LYS A 74 24.42 -25.17 2.60
CA LYS A 74 25.82 -25.52 2.80
C LYS A 74 26.15 -25.65 4.28
N SER A 75 25.79 -24.65 5.08
CA SER A 75 26.00 -24.66 6.53
C SER A 75 24.96 -23.82 7.27
N ILE A 76 24.79 -24.12 8.55
CA ILE A 76 23.94 -23.37 9.49
C ILE A 76 24.88 -22.74 10.52
N VAL A 77 25.06 -21.43 10.44
CA VAL A 77 26.02 -20.67 11.26
C VAL A 77 25.30 -19.96 12.40
N THR A 78 25.83 -20.08 13.62
CA THR A 78 25.39 -19.33 14.80
C THR A 78 26.57 -18.66 15.51
N MET A 79 26.31 -17.93 16.60
CA MET A 79 27.37 -17.33 17.41
C MET A 79 28.31 -18.38 18.01
N ASP A 80 27.76 -19.54 18.41
CA ASP A 80 28.50 -20.60 19.10
C ASP A 80 29.14 -21.62 18.14
N GLY A 81 29.05 -21.36 16.84
CA GLY A 81 29.58 -22.22 15.78
C GLY A 81 28.50 -22.74 14.83
N ASP A 82 28.91 -23.70 14.00
CA ASP A 82 28.05 -24.32 13.00
C ASP A 82 27.20 -25.44 13.62
N LEU A 83 25.95 -25.55 13.17
CA LEU A 83 24.99 -26.54 13.64
C LEU A 83 24.73 -27.60 12.56
N ASP A 84 24.58 -28.86 12.99
CA ASP A 84 24.15 -29.95 12.12
C ASP A 84 22.65 -29.89 11.78
N GLN A 85 21.86 -29.19 12.61
CA GLN A 85 20.42 -29.04 12.46
C GLN A 85 19.92 -27.81 13.21
N ALA A 86 18.92 -27.12 12.65
CA ALA A 86 18.16 -26.09 13.34
C ALA A 86 16.65 -26.27 13.10
N THR A 87 15.83 -25.89 14.08
CA THR A 87 14.37 -26.09 14.07
C THR A 87 13.63 -24.77 14.27
N ALA A 88 12.30 -24.80 14.07
CA ALA A 88 11.44 -23.64 14.29
C ALA A 88 11.70 -22.94 15.64
N GLY A 89 11.82 -21.61 15.60
CA GLY A 89 12.19 -20.76 16.73
C GLY A 89 13.68 -20.41 16.79
N ALA A 90 14.57 -21.17 16.15
CA ALA A 90 16.00 -20.89 16.15
C ALA A 90 16.35 -19.69 15.25
N SER A 91 17.17 -18.77 15.77
CA SER A 91 17.77 -17.67 14.99
C SER A 91 19.14 -18.11 14.48
N VAL A 92 19.27 -18.25 13.16
CA VAL A 92 20.46 -18.83 12.51
C VAL A 92 20.83 -18.03 11.27
N THR A 93 22.03 -18.28 10.74
CA THR A 93 22.46 -17.78 9.43
C THR A 93 22.68 -18.97 8.51
N LEU A 94 21.92 -19.05 7.42
CA LEU A 94 22.07 -20.10 6.42
C LEU A 94 23.04 -19.66 5.33
N THR A 95 23.90 -20.56 4.89
CA THR A 95 24.73 -20.38 3.68
C THR A 95 24.28 -21.36 2.60
N PHE A 96 24.52 -21.03 1.34
CA PHE A 96 24.15 -21.86 0.19
C PHE A 96 25.38 -22.44 -0.50
N GLU A 97 25.21 -23.55 -1.22
CA GLU A 97 26.24 -24.09 -2.09
C GLU A 97 26.42 -23.24 -3.36
N ASP A 98 25.32 -22.70 -3.90
CA ASP A 98 25.33 -21.89 -5.12
C ASP A 98 25.18 -20.39 -4.81
N GLU A 99 25.75 -19.55 -5.68
CA GLU A 99 25.52 -18.11 -5.65
C GLU A 99 24.16 -17.74 -6.26
N ILE A 100 23.09 -17.99 -5.52
CA ILE A 100 21.74 -17.53 -5.89
C ILE A 100 21.41 -16.17 -5.27
N ASP A 101 20.50 -15.44 -5.93
CA ASP A 101 19.98 -14.20 -5.37
C ASP A 101 18.99 -14.49 -4.26
N CYS A 102 19.23 -13.87 -3.13
CA CYS A 102 18.35 -13.84 -1.97
C CYS A 102 18.60 -12.53 -1.22
N SER A 103 17.51 -11.89 -0.82
CA SER A 103 17.46 -10.57 -0.19
C SER A 103 16.58 -10.60 1.06
N ARG A 104 16.64 -9.53 1.87
CA ARG A 104 15.68 -9.35 2.97
C ARG A 104 14.25 -9.34 2.42
N GLY A 105 13.36 -10.06 3.08
CA GLY A 105 11.97 -10.23 2.66
C GLY A 105 11.73 -11.50 1.85
N ASP A 106 12.77 -12.09 1.26
CA ASP A 106 12.63 -13.40 0.63
C ASP A 106 12.40 -14.47 1.70
N VAL A 107 11.72 -15.55 1.31
CA VAL A 107 11.46 -16.70 2.18
C VAL A 107 12.13 -17.93 1.60
N ILE A 108 13.02 -18.54 2.37
CA ILE A 108 13.64 -19.82 2.06
C ILE A 108 12.67 -20.92 2.49
N CYS A 109 12.27 -21.77 1.55
CA CYS A 109 11.37 -22.89 1.77
C CYS A 109 12.06 -24.22 1.45
N ALA A 110 11.50 -25.32 1.97
CA ALA A 110 11.79 -26.65 1.43
C ALA A 110 11.50 -26.67 -0.09
N ALA A 111 12.38 -27.29 -0.88
CA ALA A 111 12.29 -27.19 -2.34
C ALA A 111 11.06 -27.88 -2.95
N ASP A 112 10.57 -28.93 -2.30
CA ASP A 112 9.42 -29.76 -2.71
C ASP A 112 8.08 -29.28 -2.14
N ASP A 113 8.10 -28.46 -1.09
CA ASP A 113 6.93 -27.79 -0.51
C ASP A 113 7.15 -26.27 -0.42
N PRO A 114 7.05 -25.54 -1.54
CA PRO A 114 7.17 -24.08 -1.54
C PRO A 114 5.91 -23.40 -1.01
N ALA A 115 6.08 -22.28 -0.29
CA ALA A 115 4.97 -21.39 0.08
C ALA A 115 4.33 -20.73 -1.16
N GLU A 116 3.11 -20.23 -1.01
CA GLU A 116 2.43 -19.47 -2.06
C GLU A 116 2.97 -18.03 -2.13
N ALA A 117 3.00 -17.44 -3.32
CA ALA A 117 3.29 -16.03 -3.53
C ALA A 117 2.17 -15.37 -4.35
N ALA A 118 1.46 -14.42 -3.75
CA ALA A 118 0.32 -13.74 -4.35
C ALA A 118 0.36 -12.23 -4.09
N ASP A 119 -0.45 -11.47 -4.81
CA ASP A 119 -0.57 -10.01 -4.66
C ASP A 119 -1.97 -9.56 -4.24
N SER A 120 -2.91 -10.50 -4.10
CA SER A 120 -4.30 -10.25 -3.74
C SER A 120 -4.79 -11.32 -2.78
N PHE A 121 -5.45 -10.91 -1.70
CA PHE A 121 -5.77 -11.77 -0.56
C PHE A 121 -7.15 -11.50 0.00
N GLU A 122 -7.78 -12.51 0.58
CA GLU A 122 -8.75 -12.30 1.63
C GLU A 122 -8.03 -12.24 2.97
N ALA A 123 -8.35 -11.24 3.79
CA ALA A 123 -7.78 -11.07 5.11
C ALA A 123 -8.85 -10.71 6.14
N THR A 124 -8.65 -11.20 7.35
CA THR A 124 -9.31 -10.67 8.54
C THR A 124 -8.51 -9.50 9.06
N LEU A 125 -9.14 -8.34 9.27
CA LEU A 125 -8.52 -7.12 9.78
C LEU A 125 -9.16 -6.72 11.09
N VAL A 126 -8.34 -6.42 12.09
CA VAL A 126 -8.72 -5.74 13.33
C VAL A 126 -8.28 -4.29 13.19
N TRP A 127 -9.23 -3.37 13.09
CA TRP A 127 -8.93 -1.95 12.95
C TRP A 127 -8.66 -1.31 14.31
N MET A 128 -7.56 -0.57 14.40
CA MET A 128 -7.01 -0.08 15.68
C MET A 128 -6.87 1.45 15.71
N ASP A 129 -7.12 2.14 14.61
CA ASP A 129 -7.06 3.61 14.55
C ASP A 129 -8.40 4.24 14.93
N GLU A 130 -8.36 5.41 15.56
CA GLU A 130 -9.55 6.20 15.91
C GLU A 130 -10.26 6.74 14.66
N HIS A 131 -9.53 7.01 13.58
CA HIS A 131 -10.11 7.36 12.29
C HIS A 131 -10.59 6.09 11.60
N GLU A 132 -11.76 6.17 10.96
CA GLU A 132 -12.28 5.06 10.19
C GLU A 132 -11.33 4.68 9.04
N MET A 133 -11.28 3.38 8.74
CA MET A 133 -10.56 2.87 7.59
C MET A 133 -11.08 3.56 6.32
N LEU A 134 -10.18 3.92 5.39
CA LEU A 134 -10.60 4.47 4.10
C LEU A 134 -10.38 3.41 3.01
N PRO A 135 -11.46 2.81 2.47
CA PRO A 135 -11.35 1.84 1.38
C PRO A 135 -10.56 2.40 0.21
N GLY A 136 -9.62 1.61 -0.32
CA GLY A 136 -8.74 1.99 -1.41
C GLY A 136 -7.52 2.83 -1.01
N ARG A 137 -7.43 3.30 0.24
CA ARG A 137 -6.24 4.02 0.74
C ARG A 137 -5.05 3.07 0.79
N ASN A 138 -3.88 3.60 0.42
CA ASN A 138 -2.63 2.86 0.47
C ASN A 138 -1.97 2.98 1.84
N TYR A 139 -1.62 1.84 2.42
CA TYR A 139 -0.87 1.66 3.65
C TYR A 139 0.45 0.95 3.37
N LEU A 140 1.39 1.00 4.32
CA LEU A 140 2.50 0.05 4.34
C LEU A 140 2.04 -1.22 5.06
N MET A 141 2.12 -2.35 4.39
CA MET A 141 1.91 -3.65 5.03
C MET A 141 3.27 -4.24 5.40
N LYS A 142 3.41 -4.66 6.66
CA LYS A 142 4.56 -5.44 7.13
C LYS A 142 4.09 -6.84 7.54
N ILE A 143 4.65 -7.86 6.88
CA ILE A 143 4.33 -9.28 7.07
C ILE A 143 5.63 -10.08 7.14
N GLY A 144 5.88 -10.71 8.29
CA GLY A 144 7.21 -11.23 8.64
C GLY A 144 8.32 -10.20 8.38
N THR A 145 9.25 -10.54 7.48
CA THR A 145 10.37 -9.68 7.07
C THR A 145 10.09 -8.83 5.83
N GLN A 146 8.92 -9.00 5.20
CA GLN A 146 8.48 -8.29 4.00
C GLN A 146 7.82 -6.95 4.35
N THR A 147 8.02 -5.95 3.49
CA THR A 147 7.31 -4.66 3.58
C THR A 147 6.90 -4.23 2.17
N VAL A 148 5.60 -4.06 1.96
CA VAL A 148 4.99 -3.75 0.65
C VAL A 148 3.93 -2.67 0.81
N ASN A 149 3.52 -2.05 -0.29
CA ASN A 149 2.34 -1.18 -0.26
C ASN A 149 1.09 -2.05 -0.37
N ALA A 150 0.07 -1.74 0.43
CA ALA A 150 -1.18 -2.46 0.40
C ALA A 150 -2.39 -1.51 0.40
N SER A 151 -3.41 -1.85 -0.38
CA SER A 151 -4.72 -1.19 -0.35
C SER A 151 -5.78 -2.16 0.16
N VAL A 152 -6.60 -1.68 1.10
CA VAL A 152 -7.70 -2.45 1.68
C VAL A 152 -8.99 -2.06 0.97
N GLN A 153 -9.72 -3.02 0.42
CA GLN A 153 -11.03 -2.79 -0.20
C GLN A 153 -12.13 -2.71 0.86
N HIS A 154 -13.35 -2.35 0.45
CA HIS A 154 -14.51 -2.39 1.34
C HIS A 154 -14.63 -3.77 2.03
N PRO A 155 -14.99 -3.80 3.34
CA PRO A 155 -15.26 -5.06 4.01
C PRO A 155 -16.39 -5.81 3.31
N LYS A 156 -16.24 -7.12 3.17
CA LYS A 156 -17.34 -8.01 2.79
C LYS A 156 -18.41 -7.99 3.89
N TYR A 157 -17.96 -8.03 5.13
CA TYR A 157 -18.75 -7.85 6.35
C TYR A 157 -17.81 -7.53 7.52
N ARG A 158 -18.37 -7.01 8.61
CA ARG A 158 -17.74 -6.99 9.94
C ARG A 158 -18.32 -8.07 10.83
N VAL A 159 -17.57 -8.49 11.83
CA VAL A 159 -18.01 -9.42 12.87
C VAL A 159 -18.38 -8.61 14.10
N ASP A 160 -19.59 -8.80 14.62
CA ASP A 160 -19.96 -8.27 15.94
C ASP A 160 -19.20 -9.05 17.01
N VAL A 161 -18.40 -8.37 17.83
CA VAL A 161 -17.54 -9.02 18.83
C VAL A 161 -18.31 -9.67 19.99
N ASN A 162 -19.59 -9.32 20.20
CA ASN A 162 -20.41 -9.87 21.26
C ASN A 162 -21.26 -11.05 20.78
N SER A 163 -21.85 -10.94 19.58
CA SER A 163 -22.76 -11.95 19.03
C SER A 163 -22.10 -12.88 18.00
N LEU A 164 -20.94 -12.52 17.47
CA LEU A 164 -20.25 -13.18 16.36
C LEU A 164 -21.03 -13.16 15.04
N GLU A 165 -22.08 -12.34 14.93
CA GLU A 165 -22.85 -12.19 13.70
C GLU A 165 -22.11 -11.39 12.64
N HIS A 166 -22.39 -11.70 11.37
CA HIS A 166 -21.86 -10.97 10.23
C HIS A 166 -22.75 -9.78 9.89
N LEU A 167 -22.22 -8.57 10.02
CA LEU A 167 -22.92 -7.33 9.75
C LEU A 167 -22.35 -6.67 8.48
N ALA A 168 -23.24 -6.19 7.60
CA ALA A 168 -22.81 -5.41 6.45
C ALA A 168 -22.07 -4.14 6.90
N ALA A 169 -20.92 -3.86 6.28
CA ALA A 169 -20.09 -2.71 6.63
C ALA A 169 -19.49 -2.10 5.37
N LYS A 170 -19.48 -0.77 5.29
CA LYS A 170 -18.83 -0.02 4.20
C LYS A 170 -17.37 0.31 4.52
N THR A 171 -17.04 0.30 5.81
CA THR A 171 -15.74 0.62 6.39
C THR A 171 -15.61 -0.07 7.78
N LEU A 172 -14.43 0.04 8.41
CA LEU A 172 -14.12 -0.40 9.76
C LEU A 172 -13.79 0.82 10.64
N GLN A 173 -14.37 0.86 11.83
CA GLN A 173 -14.09 1.83 12.90
C GLN A 173 -13.16 1.21 13.95
N LEU A 174 -12.71 2.01 14.92
CA LEU A 174 -11.90 1.53 16.03
C LEU A 174 -12.51 0.29 16.68
N ASN A 175 -11.70 -0.78 16.80
CA ASN A 175 -12.06 -2.09 17.33
C ASN A 175 -12.99 -2.96 16.46
N ASP A 176 -13.38 -2.49 15.26
CA ASP A 176 -14.10 -3.36 14.32
C ASP A 176 -13.18 -4.48 13.82
N ILE A 177 -13.76 -5.67 13.69
CA ILE A 177 -13.14 -6.82 13.02
C ILE A 177 -13.86 -7.04 11.69
N GLY A 178 -13.12 -6.97 10.58
CA GLY A 178 -13.68 -7.05 9.23
C GLY A 178 -13.02 -8.11 8.37
N ILE A 179 -13.80 -8.71 7.46
CA ILE A 179 -13.25 -9.52 6.37
C ILE A 179 -13.12 -8.65 5.13
N CYS A 180 -11.90 -8.43 4.67
CA CYS A 180 -11.58 -7.52 3.57
C CYS A 180 -10.81 -8.23 2.46
N SER A 181 -10.93 -7.70 1.24
CA SER A 181 -9.96 -8.00 0.19
C SER A 181 -8.79 -7.02 0.29
N LEU A 182 -7.58 -7.53 0.23
CA LEU A 182 -6.33 -6.77 0.29
C LEU A 182 -5.57 -6.95 -1.02
N ASN A 183 -5.08 -5.85 -1.61
CA ASN A 183 -4.18 -5.90 -2.77
C ASN A 183 -2.84 -5.26 -2.42
N THR A 184 -1.77 -5.83 -2.96
CA THR A 184 -0.39 -5.39 -2.73
C THR A 184 0.28 -5.03 -4.05
N ASP A 185 1.27 -4.14 -4.01
CA ASP A 185 2.01 -3.69 -5.20
C ASP A 185 3.08 -4.68 -5.69
N LYS A 186 3.40 -5.68 -4.88
CA LYS A 186 4.36 -6.76 -5.15
C LYS A 186 3.78 -8.08 -4.65
N ARG A 187 4.19 -9.19 -5.25
CA ARG A 187 3.85 -10.51 -4.72
C ARG A 187 4.50 -10.71 -3.35
N VAL A 188 3.68 -11.09 -2.38
CA VAL A 188 4.06 -11.43 -1.02
C VAL A 188 4.06 -12.94 -0.89
N VAL A 189 5.16 -13.48 -0.37
CA VAL A 189 5.23 -14.89 0.02
C VAL A 189 4.50 -15.04 1.34
N PHE A 190 3.52 -15.93 1.40
CA PHE A 190 2.64 -16.03 2.56
C PHE A 190 2.21 -17.48 2.84
N GLU A 191 1.68 -17.66 4.04
CA GLU A 191 0.94 -18.85 4.45
C GLU A 191 -0.36 -18.37 5.11
N ALA A 192 -1.42 -19.17 5.06
CA ALA A 192 -2.65 -18.82 5.76
C ALA A 192 -2.38 -18.73 7.26
N TYR A 193 -2.90 -17.70 7.95
CA TYR A 193 -2.60 -17.48 9.37
C TYR A 193 -2.96 -18.68 10.26
N SER A 194 -4.03 -19.40 9.89
CA SER A 194 -4.48 -20.62 10.58
C SER A 194 -3.54 -21.82 10.41
N GLU A 195 -2.66 -21.82 9.40
CA GLU A 195 -1.74 -22.93 9.11
C GLU A 195 -0.46 -22.83 9.95
N VAL A 196 -0.61 -23.00 11.26
CA VAL A 196 0.49 -22.86 12.24
C VAL A 196 1.68 -23.77 11.91
N ALA A 197 1.43 -25.02 11.49
CA ALA A 197 2.48 -25.96 11.10
C ALA A 197 3.33 -25.45 9.92
N ARG A 198 2.77 -24.62 9.05
CA ARG A 198 3.45 -24.00 7.90
C ARG A 198 3.99 -22.61 8.23
N GLY A 199 4.03 -22.20 9.49
CA GLY A 199 4.52 -20.86 9.86
C GLY A 199 3.52 -19.73 9.61
N GLY A 200 2.22 -20.04 9.54
CA GLY A 200 1.13 -19.08 9.29
C GLY A 200 1.12 -17.87 10.22
N HIS A 201 1.56 -18.00 11.49
CA HIS A 201 1.64 -16.84 12.38
C HIS A 201 2.67 -15.79 11.93
N GLU A 202 3.80 -16.22 11.35
CA GLU A 202 4.86 -15.31 10.89
C GLU A 202 4.61 -14.82 9.45
N LEU A 203 4.10 -15.70 8.59
CA LEU A 203 3.92 -15.43 7.16
C LEU A 203 2.48 -15.09 6.76
N GLY A 204 1.52 -15.19 7.68
CA GLY A 204 0.12 -14.83 7.48
C GLY A 204 -0.35 -13.70 8.40
N GLY A 205 0.38 -13.41 9.48
CA GLY A 205 0.11 -12.28 10.38
C GLY A 205 0.80 -11.01 9.89
N PHE A 206 0.08 -9.90 9.81
CA PHE A 206 0.63 -8.63 9.33
C PHE A 206 0.09 -7.43 10.10
N ILE A 207 0.76 -6.29 9.94
CA ILE A 207 0.26 -4.99 10.38
C ILE A 207 0.15 -4.03 9.19
N LEU A 208 -0.82 -3.12 9.27
CA LEU A 208 -0.92 -1.97 8.39
C LEU A 208 -0.40 -0.73 9.12
N VAL A 209 0.46 0.03 8.45
CA VAL A 209 1.08 1.24 8.94
C VAL A 209 0.70 2.41 8.04
N ASP A 210 0.19 3.48 8.63
CA ASP A 210 -0.13 4.70 7.88
C ASP A 210 1.15 5.40 7.40
N LYS A 211 1.21 5.74 6.11
CA LYS A 211 2.39 6.31 5.45
C LYS A 211 2.74 7.74 5.87
N LEU A 212 1.81 8.47 6.48
CA LEU A 212 2.00 9.85 6.89
C LEU A 212 2.33 9.95 8.39
N THR A 213 1.62 9.18 9.22
CA THR A 213 1.79 9.22 10.68
C THR A 213 2.78 8.17 11.20
N ASN A 214 3.08 7.14 10.40
CA ASN A 214 3.80 5.94 10.81
C ASN A 214 3.13 5.15 11.94
N ALA A 215 1.86 5.41 12.23
CA ALA A 215 1.09 4.66 13.22
C ALA A 215 0.69 3.30 12.67
N THR A 216 0.73 2.26 13.51
CA THR A 216 0.10 0.97 13.21
C THR A 216 -1.41 1.13 13.35
N VAL A 217 -2.13 1.06 12.23
CA VAL A 217 -3.57 1.32 12.16
C VAL A 217 -4.42 0.04 12.18
N ALA A 218 -3.82 -1.11 11.87
CA ALA A 218 -4.52 -2.40 11.92
C ALA A 218 -3.56 -3.57 12.14
N ALA A 219 -4.09 -4.63 12.73
CA ALA A 219 -3.51 -5.97 12.69
C ALA A 219 -4.35 -6.84 11.75
N GLY A 220 -3.69 -7.72 11.01
CA GLY A 220 -4.34 -8.52 9.97
C GLY A 220 -3.84 -9.96 9.91
N MET A 221 -4.71 -10.83 9.42
CA MET A 221 -4.46 -12.26 9.24
C MET A 221 -4.88 -12.64 7.82
N LEU A 222 -3.95 -13.12 7.01
CA LEU A 222 -4.23 -13.61 5.66
C LEU A 222 -4.96 -14.96 5.74
N ASN A 223 -6.07 -15.08 5.02
CA ASN A 223 -6.84 -16.31 4.95
C ASN A 223 -6.41 -17.15 3.73
N PHE A 224 -6.39 -16.55 2.54
CA PHE A 224 -5.98 -17.19 1.28
C PHE A 224 -5.78 -16.17 0.15
N ALA A 225 -5.09 -16.57 -0.92
CA ALA A 225 -4.91 -15.76 -2.12
C ALA A 225 -6.18 -15.69 -2.99
N LEU A 226 -6.51 -14.50 -3.48
CA LEU A 226 -7.60 -14.30 -4.43
C LEU A 226 -7.12 -14.57 -5.86
N ARG A 227 -7.63 -15.62 -6.49
CA ARG A 227 -7.21 -16.12 -7.83
C ARG A 227 -7.43 -15.16 -9.03
N ARG A 228 -7.86 -13.91 -8.82
CA ARG A 228 -8.17 -13.01 -9.95
C ARG A 228 -6.93 -12.47 -10.67
N SER A 229 -5.76 -12.42 -10.02
CA SER A 229 -4.55 -11.81 -10.60
C SER A 229 -3.69 -12.75 -11.45
N ALA A 230 -3.92 -14.06 -11.43
CA ALA A 230 -3.08 -15.03 -12.16
C ALA A 230 -3.13 -14.90 -13.69
N ASN A 231 -4.15 -14.23 -14.25
CA ASN A 231 -4.38 -14.15 -15.70
C ASN A 231 -4.03 -12.78 -16.32
N VAL A 232 -3.49 -11.83 -15.54
CA VAL A 232 -3.14 -10.50 -16.05
C VAL A 232 -1.62 -10.37 -16.06
N HIS A 233 -1.00 -10.80 -17.15
CA HIS A 233 0.41 -10.53 -17.40
C HIS A 233 0.54 -9.17 -18.10
N TRP A 234 1.49 -8.35 -17.64
CA TRP A 234 1.95 -7.21 -18.41
C TRP A 234 2.55 -7.71 -19.72
N GLN A 235 1.90 -7.39 -20.84
CA GLN A 235 2.47 -7.65 -22.15
C GLN A 235 3.62 -6.67 -22.37
N ALA A 236 4.83 -7.19 -22.52
CA ALA A 236 5.96 -6.39 -22.99
C ALA A 236 5.65 -5.95 -24.43
N THR A 237 5.49 -4.65 -24.64
CA THR A 237 5.32 -4.05 -25.96
C THR A 237 6.64 -3.49 -26.45
N ASP A 238 6.95 -3.67 -27.74
CA ASP A 238 8.17 -3.11 -28.34
C ASP A 238 8.18 -1.57 -28.36
N ILE A 239 6.98 -0.97 -28.34
CA ILE A 239 6.79 0.46 -28.14
C ILE A 239 6.62 0.70 -26.65
N ASP A 240 7.65 1.28 -26.06
CA ASP A 240 7.66 1.66 -24.65
C ASP A 240 7.30 3.14 -24.46
N ARG A 241 7.26 3.56 -23.21
CA ARG A 241 7.04 4.95 -22.83
C ARG A 241 8.05 5.92 -23.46
N ASN A 242 9.31 5.52 -23.58
CA ASN A 242 10.35 6.37 -24.16
C ASN A 242 10.08 6.60 -25.65
N ALA A 243 9.64 5.58 -26.37
CA ALA A 243 9.21 5.69 -27.76
C ALA A 243 8.04 6.69 -27.90
N HIS A 244 7.05 6.64 -27.01
CA HIS A 244 5.94 7.60 -27.01
C HIS A 244 6.39 9.04 -26.72
N ALA A 245 7.27 9.23 -25.74
CA ALA A 245 7.84 10.54 -25.40
C ALA A 245 8.65 11.13 -26.57
N ASN A 246 9.52 10.30 -27.17
CA ASN A 246 10.35 10.68 -28.32
C ASN A 246 9.52 11.07 -29.53
N LEU A 247 8.43 10.34 -29.82
CA LEU A 247 7.53 10.66 -30.92
C LEU A 247 6.90 12.06 -30.79
N LYS A 248 6.66 12.51 -29.55
CA LYS A 248 6.08 13.82 -29.24
C LYS A 248 7.12 14.91 -28.98
N ASN A 249 8.41 14.56 -29.00
CA ASN A 249 9.52 15.47 -28.70
C ASN A 249 9.30 16.28 -27.39
N GLN A 250 8.82 15.62 -26.34
CA GLN A 250 8.53 16.24 -25.05
C GLN A 250 8.77 15.27 -23.90
N LYS A 251 9.06 15.81 -22.71
CA LYS A 251 9.09 15.03 -21.47
C LYS A 251 7.66 14.89 -20.95
N PRO A 252 7.09 13.67 -20.89
CA PRO A 252 5.78 13.47 -20.29
C PRO A 252 5.84 13.70 -18.78
N MET A 253 4.79 14.32 -18.24
CA MET A 253 4.69 14.63 -16.81
C MET A 253 3.26 14.99 -16.43
N VAL A 254 3.01 15.08 -15.13
CA VAL A 254 1.76 15.50 -14.53
C VAL A 254 1.94 16.83 -13.85
N LEU A 255 1.10 17.80 -14.22
CA LEU A 255 0.93 19.05 -13.50
C LEU A 255 -0.30 18.91 -12.60
N TRP A 256 -0.07 18.58 -11.32
CA TRP A 256 -1.11 18.27 -10.36
C TRP A 256 -1.53 19.47 -9.54
N PHE A 257 -2.62 20.13 -9.93
CA PHE A 257 -3.16 21.29 -9.23
C PHE A 257 -4.03 20.84 -8.05
N THR A 258 -3.63 21.20 -6.82
CA THR A 258 -4.37 20.96 -5.58
C THR A 258 -4.73 22.27 -4.87
N GLY A 259 -5.80 22.28 -4.08
CA GLY A 259 -6.29 23.48 -3.38
C GLY A 259 -7.81 23.43 -3.13
N LEU A 260 -8.32 24.35 -2.31
CA LEU A 260 -9.75 24.46 -1.98
C LEU A 260 -10.64 24.69 -3.21
N SER A 261 -11.93 24.33 -3.12
CA SER A 261 -12.91 24.74 -4.15
C SER A 261 -12.89 26.26 -4.33
N GLY A 262 -13.07 26.79 -5.54
CA GLY A 262 -12.98 28.24 -5.77
C GLY A 262 -11.57 28.85 -5.65
N SER A 263 -10.52 28.06 -5.38
CA SER A 263 -9.14 28.60 -5.29
C SER A 263 -8.56 29.08 -6.62
N GLY A 264 -9.12 28.67 -7.76
CA GLY A 264 -8.67 29.06 -9.11
C GLY A 264 -7.94 27.98 -9.90
N LYS A 265 -7.86 26.74 -9.40
CA LYS A 265 -7.20 25.59 -10.06
C LYS A 265 -7.53 25.44 -11.55
N SER A 266 -8.80 25.20 -11.90
CA SER A 266 -9.19 24.97 -13.30
C SER A 266 -8.93 26.19 -14.18
N THR A 267 -9.03 27.40 -13.63
CA THR A 267 -8.71 28.63 -14.36
C THR A 267 -7.22 28.72 -14.68
N ILE A 268 -6.34 28.45 -13.71
CA ILE A 268 -4.89 28.47 -13.93
C ILE A 268 -4.47 27.31 -14.83
N ALA A 269 -5.00 26.09 -14.61
CA ALA A 269 -4.69 24.93 -15.43
C ALA A 269 -5.05 25.13 -16.91
N ASN A 270 -6.22 25.70 -17.20
CA ASN A 270 -6.60 26.07 -18.58
C ASN A 270 -5.66 27.12 -19.18
N GLU A 271 -5.18 28.07 -18.38
CA GLU A 271 -4.28 29.14 -18.82
C GLU A 271 -2.84 28.62 -19.06
N VAL A 272 -2.41 27.60 -18.31
CA VAL A 272 -1.19 26.82 -18.57
C VAL A 272 -1.35 25.96 -19.81
N GLU A 273 -2.48 25.26 -19.97
CA GLU A 273 -2.75 24.41 -21.14
C GLU A 273 -2.71 25.22 -22.43
N LYS A 274 -3.32 26.41 -22.47
CA LYS A 274 -3.24 27.31 -23.64
C LYS A 274 -1.80 27.68 -24.01
N ARG A 275 -0.94 27.95 -23.01
CA ARG A 275 0.47 28.29 -23.27
C ARG A 275 1.25 27.08 -23.79
N LEU A 276 1.09 25.92 -23.16
CA LEU A 276 1.70 24.67 -23.62
C LEU A 276 1.26 24.35 -25.05
N HIS A 277 -0.01 24.56 -25.37
CA HIS A 277 -0.54 24.39 -26.72
C HIS A 277 0.13 25.33 -27.74
N LEU A 278 0.30 26.62 -27.39
CA LEU A 278 1.04 27.58 -28.22
C LEU A 278 2.52 27.20 -28.40
N MET A 279 3.10 26.46 -27.45
CA MET A 279 4.45 25.89 -27.53
C MET A 279 4.50 24.55 -28.27
N ASN A 280 3.41 24.16 -28.96
CA ASN A 280 3.25 22.87 -29.66
C ASN A 280 3.46 21.65 -28.76
N ARG A 281 3.13 21.75 -27.47
CA ARG A 281 3.14 20.61 -26.54
C ARG A 281 1.82 19.85 -26.63
N HIS A 282 1.91 18.53 -26.51
CA HIS A 282 0.77 17.64 -26.47
C HIS A 282 0.28 17.49 -25.02
N THR A 283 -0.87 18.09 -24.73
CA THR A 283 -1.45 18.15 -23.40
C THR A 283 -2.82 17.48 -23.32
N PHE A 284 -3.24 17.16 -22.10
CA PHE A 284 -4.64 16.83 -21.80
C PHE A 284 -5.00 17.31 -20.40
N LEU A 285 -6.07 18.10 -20.27
CA LEU A 285 -6.59 18.58 -18.99
C LEU A 285 -7.70 17.66 -18.44
N LEU A 286 -7.44 17.01 -17.31
CA LEU A 286 -8.41 16.27 -16.52
C LEU A 286 -9.02 17.18 -15.44
N ASP A 287 -10.28 17.55 -15.63
CA ASP A 287 -11.04 18.37 -14.66
C ASP A 287 -11.97 17.52 -13.78
N GLY A 288 -12.06 17.90 -12.50
CA GLY A 288 -12.91 17.31 -11.47
C GLY A 288 -14.37 17.07 -11.87
N ASP A 289 -14.98 18.04 -12.54
CA ASP A 289 -16.38 17.96 -12.93
C ASP A 289 -16.55 17.01 -14.13
N ASN A 290 -15.63 17.08 -15.10
CA ASN A 290 -15.68 16.28 -16.33
C ASN A 290 -15.54 14.77 -16.04
N VAL A 291 -14.60 14.40 -15.18
CA VAL A 291 -14.34 12.98 -14.84
C VAL A 291 -15.52 12.36 -14.08
N ARG A 292 -16.28 13.17 -13.32
CA ARG A 292 -17.48 12.72 -12.58
C ARG A 292 -18.70 12.43 -13.46
N HIS A 293 -18.72 12.87 -14.72
CA HIS A 293 -19.77 12.47 -15.65
C HIS A 293 -19.60 11.03 -16.18
N GLY A 294 -18.38 10.51 -16.17
CA GLY A 294 -18.03 9.20 -16.72
C GLY A 294 -17.37 8.30 -15.69
N LEU A 295 -16.03 8.37 -15.62
CA LEU A 295 -15.16 7.49 -14.84
C LEU A 295 -15.54 7.40 -13.35
N ASN A 296 -16.01 8.52 -12.78
CA ASN A 296 -16.27 8.65 -11.33
C ASN A 296 -17.75 8.96 -11.03
N LYS A 297 -18.68 8.57 -11.91
CA LYS A 297 -20.12 8.88 -11.77
C LYS A 297 -20.81 8.18 -10.60
N ASP A 298 -20.23 7.07 -10.14
CA ASP A 298 -20.68 6.24 -9.02
C ASP A 298 -20.20 6.77 -7.66
N LEU A 299 -19.25 7.71 -7.65
CA LEU A 299 -18.62 8.19 -6.43
C LEU A 299 -19.33 9.44 -5.88
N GLY A 300 -19.61 9.42 -4.59
CA GLY A 300 -20.09 10.57 -3.84
C GLY A 300 -18.98 11.56 -3.45
N PHE A 301 -19.14 12.13 -2.26
CA PHE A 301 -18.23 13.13 -1.67
C PHE A 301 -17.74 12.74 -0.28
N THR A 302 -17.96 11.48 0.14
CA THR A 302 -17.36 10.94 1.37
C THR A 302 -15.84 10.86 1.25
N ASP A 303 -15.15 10.71 2.37
CA ASP A 303 -13.69 10.60 2.35
C ASP A 303 -13.23 9.34 1.59
N ALA A 304 -13.92 8.21 1.75
CA ALA A 304 -13.70 7.00 0.94
C ALA A 304 -13.90 7.24 -0.57
N ASP A 305 -14.99 7.91 -0.95
CA ASP A 305 -15.25 8.25 -2.36
C ASP A 305 -14.15 9.14 -2.95
N ARG A 306 -13.58 10.04 -2.13
CA ARG A 306 -12.50 10.93 -2.55
C ARG A 306 -11.19 10.18 -2.72
N VAL A 307 -10.88 9.23 -1.84
CA VAL A 307 -9.73 8.33 -1.98
C VAL A 307 -9.82 7.57 -3.30
N GLU A 308 -10.97 6.92 -3.55
CA GLU A 308 -11.19 6.17 -4.79
C GLU A 308 -11.18 7.08 -6.02
N ASN A 309 -11.74 8.29 -5.93
CA ASN A 309 -11.71 9.27 -7.00
C ASN A 309 -10.26 9.62 -7.39
N ILE A 310 -9.40 9.94 -6.42
CA ILE A 310 -7.99 10.25 -6.69
C ILE A 310 -7.23 9.01 -7.19
N ARG A 311 -7.51 7.81 -6.68
CA ARG A 311 -6.92 6.56 -7.19
C ARG A 311 -7.23 6.34 -8.67
N ARG A 312 -8.51 6.43 -9.07
CA ARG A 312 -8.93 6.27 -10.48
C ARG A 312 -8.30 7.31 -11.40
N ILE A 313 -8.26 8.58 -10.94
CA ILE A 313 -7.60 9.66 -11.68
C ILE A 313 -6.11 9.40 -11.81
N GLY A 314 -5.45 8.93 -10.75
CA GLY A 314 -4.03 8.58 -10.76
C GLY A 314 -3.69 7.54 -11.84
N GLU A 315 -4.47 6.46 -11.91
CA GLU A 315 -4.29 5.41 -12.93
C GLU A 315 -4.48 5.95 -14.36
N VAL A 316 -5.53 6.75 -14.61
CA VAL A 316 -5.76 7.35 -15.94
C VAL A 316 -4.64 8.33 -16.29
N THR A 317 -4.21 9.13 -15.31
CA THR A 317 -3.12 10.08 -15.49
C THR A 317 -1.83 9.34 -15.86
N LYS A 318 -1.51 8.25 -15.17
CA LYS A 318 -0.36 7.41 -15.46
C LYS A 318 -0.39 6.88 -16.90
N LEU A 319 -1.51 6.31 -17.34
CA LEU A 319 -1.64 5.82 -18.72
C LEU A 319 -1.45 6.91 -19.78
N MET A 320 -1.96 8.12 -19.52
CA MET A 320 -1.80 9.26 -20.43
C MET A 320 -0.35 9.77 -20.48
N VAL A 321 0.34 9.78 -19.33
CA VAL A 321 1.75 10.12 -19.22
C VAL A 321 2.61 9.06 -19.93
N ASP A 322 2.31 7.78 -19.76
CA ASP A 322 2.99 6.69 -20.46
C ASP A 322 2.79 6.78 -21.99
N ALA A 323 1.66 7.34 -22.44
CA ALA A 323 1.41 7.70 -23.85
C ALA A 323 2.16 8.97 -24.32
N GLY A 324 3.04 9.53 -23.50
CA GLY A 324 3.92 10.65 -23.83
C GLY A 324 3.30 12.05 -23.61
N LEU A 325 2.15 12.18 -22.95
CA LEU A 325 1.45 13.45 -22.77
C LEU A 325 1.95 14.25 -21.54
N ILE A 326 1.77 15.57 -21.59
CA ILE A 326 1.78 16.42 -20.38
C ILE A 326 0.34 16.51 -19.88
N VAL A 327 0.06 15.88 -18.75
CA VAL A 327 -1.31 15.80 -18.21
C VAL A 327 -1.48 16.89 -17.15
N LEU A 328 -2.48 17.74 -17.31
CA LEU A 328 -2.86 18.71 -16.29
C LEU A 328 -4.04 18.15 -15.51
N THR A 329 -4.01 18.26 -14.19
CA THR A 329 -5.10 17.76 -13.34
C THR A 329 -5.58 18.84 -12.38
N ALA A 330 -6.88 19.13 -12.35
CA ALA A 330 -7.46 20.18 -11.51
C ALA A 330 -8.44 19.60 -10.48
N PHE A 331 -7.90 18.99 -9.42
CA PHE A 331 -8.70 18.31 -8.39
C PHE A 331 -8.45 18.89 -7.00
N ILE A 332 -9.49 18.91 -6.16
CA ILE A 332 -9.31 19.33 -4.76
C ILE A 332 -8.25 18.47 -4.07
N SER A 333 -8.26 17.15 -4.30
CA SER A 333 -7.28 16.17 -3.78
C SER A 333 -6.91 16.45 -2.31
N PRO A 334 -7.89 16.41 -1.38
CA PRO A 334 -7.77 17.03 -0.06
C PRO A 334 -6.72 16.39 0.85
N PHE A 335 -6.40 15.11 0.62
CA PHE A 335 -5.53 14.33 1.49
C PHE A 335 -4.14 14.21 0.90
N ARG A 336 -3.10 14.40 1.73
CA ARG A 336 -1.70 14.27 1.32
C ARG A 336 -1.36 12.84 0.92
N ALA A 337 -1.97 11.84 1.56
CA ALA A 337 -1.67 10.43 1.33
C ALA A 337 -1.97 10.03 -0.12
N GLU A 338 -3.12 10.44 -0.64
CA GLU A 338 -3.56 10.15 -2.00
C GLU A 338 -2.73 10.90 -3.03
N ARG A 339 -2.31 12.14 -2.76
CA ARG A 339 -1.38 12.87 -3.64
C ARG A 339 0.00 12.20 -3.68
N ARG A 340 0.49 11.73 -2.53
CA ARG A 340 1.73 10.94 -2.44
C ARG A 340 1.61 9.61 -3.18
N MET A 341 0.47 8.92 -3.09
CA MET A 341 0.21 7.70 -3.85
C MET A 341 0.35 7.96 -5.36
N VAL A 342 -0.27 9.01 -5.90
CA VAL A 342 -0.17 9.31 -7.34
C VAL A 342 1.27 9.68 -7.73
N ARG A 343 2.00 10.39 -6.87
CA ARG A 343 3.43 10.66 -7.06
C ARG A 343 4.26 9.37 -7.14
N GLU A 344 3.99 8.39 -6.26
CA GLU A 344 4.68 7.09 -6.22
C GLU A 344 4.33 6.17 -7.41
N MET A 345 3.24 6.46 -8.16
CA MET A 345 2.88 5.72 -9.37
C MET A 345 3.72 6.10 -10.60
N LEU A 346 4.47 7.20 -10.53
CA LEU A 346 5.20 7.80 -11.65
C LEU A 346 6.71 7.80 -11.37
N PRO A 347 7.56 7.75 -12.42
CA PRO A 347 8.99 8.00 -12.30
C PRO A 347 9.32 9.33 -11.60
N GLU A 348 10.49 9.36 -10.98
CA GLU A 348 10.97 10.53 -10.24
C GLU A 348 11.02 11.78 -11.13
N GLY A 349 10.52 12.90 -10.60
CA GLY A 349 10.53 14.19 -11.30
C GLY A 349 9.48 14.36 -12.40
N GLU A 350 8.45 13.51 -12.44
CA GLU A 350 7.35 13.62 -13.42
C GLU A 350 5.99 13.90 -12.78
N PHE A 351 5.91 13.94 -11.46
CA PHE A 351 4.75 14.46 -10.74
C PHE A 351 5.10 15.82 -10.14
N ILE A 352 4.49 16.89 -10.67
CA ILE A 352 4.71 18.26 -10.23
C ILE A 352 3.48 18.72 -9.45
N GLU A 353 3.60 18.84 -8.13
CA GLU A 353 2.53 19.29 -7.24
C GLU A 353 2.45 20.81 -7.21
N ILE A 354 1.34 21.33 -7.74
CA ILE A 354 1.06 22.76 -7.83
C ILE A 354 -0.01 23.09 -6.79
N TYR A 355 0.43 23.69 -5.68
CA TYR A 355 -0.47 24.13 -4.62
C TYR A 355 -1.03 25.51 -4.92
N VAL A 356 -2.33 25.55 -5.23
CA VAL A 356 -3.10 26.81 -5.36
C VAL A 356 -3.60 27.20 -3.98
N ASP A 357 -2.76 27.97 -3.30
CA ASP A 357 -2.93 28.42 -1.94
C ASP A 357 -3.80 29.67 -1.88
N THR A 358 -5.07 29.45 -1.60
CA THR A 358 -6.07 30.51 -1.45
C THR A 358 -6.73 30.34 -0.09
N PRO A 359 -6.71 31.37 0.78
CA PRO A 359 -7.41 31.33 2.06
C PRO A 359 -8.90 30.99 1.90
N LEU A 360 -9.45 30.25 2.86
CA LEU A 360 -10.84 29.77 2.82
C LEU A 360 -11.86 30.90 2.64
N ASN A 361 -11.69 32.02 3.35
CA ASN A 361 -12.57 33.18 3.25
C ASN A 361 -12.59 33.77 1.83
N VAL A 362 -11.42 33.86 1.17
CA VAL A 362 -11.33 34.36 -0.21
C VAL A 362 -11.95 33.36 -1.19
N ALA A 363 -11.76 32.07 -0.98
CA ALA A 363 -12.40 31.03 -1.78
C ALA A 363 -13.94 31.06 -1.65
N GLU A 364 -14.44 31.33 -0.44
CA GLU A 364 -15.86 31.46 -0.11
C GLU A 364 -16.48 32.75 -0.71
N GLU A 365 -15.75 33.86 -0.76
CA GLU A 365 -16.17 35.08 -1.48
C GLU A 365 -16.30 34.83 -3.00
N ARG A 366 -15.42 33.98 -3.55
CA ARG A 366 -15.40 33.57 -4.96
C ARG A 366 -16.35 32.42 -5.29
N ASP A 367 -17.35 32.14 -4.46
CA ASP A 367 -18.29 31.01 -4.60
C ASP A 367 -19.27 31.15 -5.79
N VAL A 368 -18.74 31.08 -7.01
CA VAL A 368 -19.52 31.18 -8.27
C VAL A 368 -20.59 30.10 -8.35
N LYS A 369 -20.34 28.91 -7.76
CA LYS A 369 -21.23 27.75 -7.82
C LYS A 369 -22.24 27.70 -6.66
N GLY A 370 -22.16 28.61 -5.68
CA GLY A 370 -23.02 28.63 -4.50
C GLY A 370 -22.81 27.42 -3.56
N LEU A 371 -21.65 26.75 -3.65
CA LEU A 371 -21.35 25.53 -2.89
C LEU A 371 -21.01 25.85 -1.43
N TYR A 372 -20.25 26.91 -1.17
CA TYR A 372 -19.93 27.34 0.19
C TYR A 372 -21.19 27.76 0.95
N LYS A 373 -22.06 28.54 0.30
CA LYS A 373 -23.35 28.94 0.90
C LYS A 373 -24.22 27.74 1.29
N LYS A 374 -24.27 26.72 0.44
CA LYS A 374 -24.99 25.47 0.68
C LYS A 374 -24.34 24.62 1.78
N ALA A 375 -23.01 24.61 1.87
CA ALA A 375 -22.30 23.91 2.94
C ALA A 375 -22.55 24.57 4.30
N ARG A 376 -22.45 25.90 4.39
CA ARG A 376 -22.73 26.67 5.61
C ARG A 376 -24.17 26.53 6.11
N SER A 377 -25.13 26.35 5.21
CA SER A 377 -26.53 26.11 5.56
C SER A 377 -26.87 24.65 5.87
N GLY A 378 -25.88 23.75 5.84
CA GLY A 378 -26.06 22.32 6.12
C GLY A 378 -26.71 21.52 4.97
N GLN A 379 -26.94 22.15 3.81
CA GLN A 379 -27.52 21.50 2.63
C GLN A 379 -26.51 20.65 1.86
N LEU A 380 -25.21 20.95 1.99
CA LEU A 380 -24.10 20.12 1.50
C LEU A 380 -23.29 19.63 2.70
N LYS A 381 -23.19 18.32 2.85
CA LYS A 381 -22.33 17.67 3.84
C LYS A 381 -21.01 17.23 3.19
N ASN A 382 -19.98 17.02 4.01
CA ASN A 382 -18.64 16.62 3.60
C ASN A 382 -18.07 17.58 2.56
N PHE A 383 -18.08 18.88 2.84
CA PHE A 383 -17.50 19.91 1.99
C PHE A 383 -16.08 20.26 2.46
N THR A 384 -15.10 20.13 1.56
CA THR A 384 -13.68 20.36 1.87
C THR A 384 -13.43 21.79 2.35
N GLY A 385 -12.80 21.93 3.51
CA GLY A 385 -12.49 23.22 4.14
C GLY A 385 -13.59 23.75 5.07
N ILE A 386 -14.74 23.07 5.17
CA ILE A 386 -15.83 23.43 6.09
C ILE A 386 -16.02 22.31 7.13
N ASP A 387 -16.52 21.17 6.69
CA ASP A 387 -16.85 19.99 7.54
C ASP A 387 -16.06 18.74 7.14
N SER A 388 -15.16 18.84 6.16
CA SER A 388 -14.16 17.83 5.82
C SER A 388 -12.78 18.49 5.62
N PRO A 389 -11.68 17.88 6.08
CA PRO A 389 -10.38 18.55 6.13
C PRO A 389 -9.75 18.75 4.73
N TYR A 390 -8.87 19.74 4.64
CA TYR A 390 -7.94 19.93 3.54
C TYR A 390 -6.51 19.93 4.09
N GLU A 391 -5.73 18.93 3.74
CA GLU A 391 -4.33 18.79 4.13
C GLU A 391 -3.45 19.47 3.09
N ALA A 392 -3.04 20.71 3.37
CA ALA A 392 -2.12 21.44 2.51
C ALA A 392 -0.80 20.66 2.32
N PRO A 393 -0.21 20.67 1.12
CA PRO A 393 1.08 20.03 0.89
C PRO A 393 2.19 20.75 1.66
N ASN A 394 3.09 19.97 2.26
CA ASN A 394 4.20 20.53 3.03
C ASN A 394 5.27 21.13 2.11
N ASN A 395 5.62 20.42 1.02
CA ASN A 395 6.69 20.79 0.10
C ASN A 395 6.20 20.64 -1.36
N PRO A 396 5.25 21.46 -1.84
CA PRO A 396 4.87 21.44 -3.25
C PRO A 396 6.01 21.96 -4.14
N GLU A 397 6.17 21.42 -5.35
CA GLU A 397 7.12 21.95 -6.32
C GLU A 397 6.82 23.41 -6.67
N ILE A 398 5.53 23.77 -6.77
CA ILE A 398 5.10 25.13 -7.09
C ILE A 398 3.97 25.56 -6.15
N ARG A 399 4.16 26.67 -5.43
CA ARG A 399 3.10 27.34 -4.68
C ARG A 399 2.61 28.59 -5.43
N VAL A 400 1.30 28.70 -5.61
CA VAL A 400 0.62 29.83 -6.25
C VAL A 400 -0.32 30.46 -5.24
N ASP A 401 -0.10 31.74 -4.94
CA ASP A 401 -1.00 32.53 -4.12
C ASP A 401 -1.88 33.40 -5.03
N THR A 402 -3.17 33.05 -5.11
CA THR A 402 -4.12 33.75 -6.00
C THR A 402 -4.72 35.02 -5.40
N THR A 403 -4.28 35.42 -4.20
CA THR A 403 -4.60 36.73 -3.62
C THR A 403 -3.66 37.82 -4.13
N HIS A 404 -2.45 37.42 -4.56
CA HIS A 404 -1.41 38.33 -5.03
C HIS A 404 -1.06 38.16 -6.51
N GLN A 405 -1.57 37.12 -7.18
CA GLN A 405 -1.26 36.81 -8.57
C GLN A 405 -2.54 36.61 -9.38
N THR A 406 -2.56 37.17 -10.59
CA THR A 406 -3.57 36.86 -11.60
C THR A 406 -3.37 35.44 -12.15
N PRO A 407 -4.40 34.79 -12.71
CA PRO A 407 -4.25 33.49 -13.35
C PRO A 407 -3.18 33.45 -14.46
N LYS A 408 -2.97 34.57 -15.16
CA LYS A 408 -1.94 34.68 -16.20
C LYS A 408 -0.53 34.72 -15.62
N GLU A 409 -0.32 35.45 -14.53
CA GLU A 409 0.98 35.50 -13.85
C GLU A 409 1.32 34.14 -13.22
N ALA A 410 0.33 33.50 -12.59
CA ALA A 410 0.48 32.14 -12.05
C ALA A 410 0.85 31.13 -13.16
N ALA A 411 0.19 31.20 -14.31
CA ALA A 411 0.49 30.34 -15.44
C ALA A 411 1.89 30.61 -16.03
N ASN A 412 2.34 31.87 -16.12
CA ASN A 412 3.72 32.19 -16.52
C ASN A 412 4.72 31.55 -15.57
N LYS A 413 4.53 31.73 -14.25
CA LYS A 413 5.39 31.12 -13.22
C LYS A 413 5.50 29.60 -13.38
N ILE A 414 4.39 28.93 -13.70
CA ILE A 414 4.38 27.48 -13.92
C ILE A 414 5.15 27.12 -15.19
N ILE A 415 4.93 27.83 -16.29
CA ILE A 415 5.65 27.59 -17.56
C ILE A 415 7.15 27.86 -17.42
N ASP A 416 7.56 28.91 -16.69
CA ASP A 416 8.97 29.26 -16.49
C ASP A 416 9.72 28.23 -15.63
N TRP A 417 8.99 27.47 -14.81
CA TRP A 417 9.55 26.39 -13.99
C TRP A 417 9.79 25.10 -14.80
N LEU A 418 8.98 24.87 -15.85
CA LEU A 418 9.01 23.68 -16.71
C LEU A 418 10.09 23.77 -17.79
#